data_AF-A0A3S4HQS6-F1
#
_entry.id   AF-A0A3S4HQS6-F1
#
_cell.length_a   1.000
_cell.length_b   1.000
_cell.length_c   1.000
_cell.angle_alpha   90.00
_cell.angle_beta   90.00
_cell.angle_gamma   90.00
#
_symmetry.space_group_name_H-M   'P 1'
#
loop_
_entity.id
_entity.type
_entity.pdbx_description
1 polymer ?
#
loop_
_entity_poly.entity_id
_entity_poly.type
_entity_poly.pdbx_seq_one_letter_code
_entity_poly.pdbx_strand_id
1 'polypeptide(L)'
;MKKSDQASFLPVVRELSRTYQAFEQFASYNIRRLGLTPPQFDVVTTLGNSQGMNCKELSDHTLITKGTLTGVLDRLEDKASSPAACSPTTAAAYSWL
;
A
#
# COMPACT_ATOMS: atom_id res chain seq x y z
N MET A 1 -9.01 10.63 47.44
CA MET A 1 -8.70 11.04 46.06
C MET A 1 -9.34 10.06 45.07
N LYS A 2 -10.27 10.51 44.21
CA LYS A 2 -10.74 9.72 43.06
C LYS A 2 -9.59 9.63 42.06
N LYS A 3 -9.09 8.42 41.76
CA LYS A 3 -8.25 8.19 40.59
C LYS A 3 -9.13 8.46 39.38
N SER A 4 -8.88 9.57 38.70
CA SER A 4 -9.55 9.93 37.46
C SER A 4 -9.30 8.85 36.41
N ASP A 5 -10.35 8.57 35.65
CA ASP A 5 -10.55 7.56 34.61
C ASP A 5 -9.69 7.79 33.35
N GLN A 6 -8.38 7.97 33.53
CA GLN A 6 -7.45 8.52 32.53
C GLN A 6 -7.15 7.59 31.32
N ALA A 7 -7.83 6.45 31.20
CA ALA A 7 -7.49 5.44 30.20
C ALA A 7 -8.67 4.56 29.73
N SER A 8 -9.92 4.94 29.99
CA SER A 8 -11.10 4.13 29.61
C SER A 8 -11.18 3.84 28.10
N PHE A 9 -10.50 4.63 27.26
CA PHE A 9 -10.41 4.43 25.81
C PHE A 9 -9.22 3.55 25.35
N LEU A 10 -8.21 3.31 26.20
CA LEU A 10 -7.03 2.52 25.81
C LEU A 10 -7.36 1.08 25.36
N PRO A 11 -8.33 0.37 25.99
CA PRO A 11 -8.76 -0.93 25.47
C PRO A 11 -9.29 -0.85 24.03
N VAL A 12 -10.06 0.20 23.71
CA VAL A 12 -10.60 0.42 22.36
C VAL A 12 -9.48 0.65 21.36
N VAL A 13 -8.52 1.52 21.69
CA VAL A 13 -7.35 1.78 20.82
C VAL A 13 -6.54 0.50 20.59
N ARG A 14 -6.39 -0.34 21.62
CA ARG A 14 -5.69 -1.62 21.50
C ARG A 14 -6.41 -2.56 20.54
N GLU A 15 -7.73 -2.69 20.65
CA GLU A 15 -8.49 -3.57 19.74
C GLU A 15 -8.54 -3.03 18.31
N LEU A 16 -8.58 -1.70 18.12
CA LEU A 16 -8.42 -1.08 16.79
C LEU A 16 -7.05 -1.39 16.18
N SER A 17 -5.98 -1.25 16.96
CA SER A 17 -4.62 -1.58 16.52
C SER A 17 -4.48 -3.06 16.15
N ARG A 18 -5.04 -3.97 16.96
CA ARG A 18 -5.06 -5.41 16.67
C ARG A 18 -5.85 -5.74 15.41
N THR A 19 -7.00 -5.10 15.23
CA THR A 19 -7.83 -5.29 14.04
C THR A 19 -7.08 -4.85 12.78
N TYR A 20 -6.45 -3.68 12.81
CA TYR A 20 -5.62 -3.19 11.71
C TYR A 20 -4.45 -4.12 11.41
N GLN A 21 -3.71 -4.57 12.43
CA GLN A 21 -2.58 -5.49 12.24
C GLN A 21 -3.01 -6.84 11.66
N ALA A 22 -4.13 -7.40 12.12
CA ALA A 22 -4.66 -8.66 11.60
C ALA A 22 -5.08 -8.52 10.13
N PHE A 23 -5.75 -7.41 9.79
CA PHE A 23 -6.11 -7.09 8.42
C PHE A 23 -4.88 -6.91 7.53
N GLU A 24 -3.89 -6.13 7.96
CA GLU A 24 -2.65 -5.89 7.24
C GLU A 24 -1.87 -7.18 6.95
N GLN A 25 -1.81 -8.10 7.92
CA GLN A 25 -1.17 -9.41 7.72
C GLN A 25 -1.88 -10.23 6.65
N PHE A 26 -3.21 -10.28 6.72
CA PHE A 26 -4.03 -11.00 5.74
C PHE A 26 -3.93 -10.37 4.34
N ALA A 27 -4.05 -9.04 4.24
CA ALA A 27 -3.93 -8.31 2.99
C ALA A 27 -2.53 -8.49 2.38
N SER A 28 -1.48 -8.32 3.19
CA SER A 28 -0.08 -8.49 2.76
C SER A 28 0.19 -9.89 2.19
N TYR A 29 -0.39 -10.94 2.77
CA TYR A 29 -0.27 -12.30 2.23
C TYR A 29 -0.85 -12.38 0.81
N ASN A 30 -2.05 -11.84 0.59
CA ASN A 30 -2.69 -11.85 -0.73
C ASN A 30 -1.95 -10.97 -1.74
N ILE A 31 -1.48 -9.78 -1.34
CA ILE A 31 -0.71 -8.87 -2.19
C ILE A 31 0.59 -9.53 -2.67
N ARG A 32 1.29 -10.25 -1.79
CA ARG A 32 2.52 -10.97 -2.16
C ARG A 32 2.29 -12.07 -3.19
N ARG A 33 1.09 -12.67 -3.23
CA ARG A 33 0.71 -13.65 -4.28
C ARG A 33 0.55 -13.01 -5.66
N LEU A 34 0.32 -11.69 -5.73
CA LEU A 34 0.38 -10.91 -6.96
C LEU A 34 1.82 -10.53 -7.35
N GLY A 35 2.82 -10.98 -6.57
CA GLY A 35 4.21 -10.61 -6.73
C GLY A 35 4.52 -9.16 -6.34
N LEU A 36 3.62 -8.48 -5.64
CA LEU A 36 3.82 -7.10 -5.21
C LEU A 36 4.11 -7.04 -3.70
N THR A 37 4.74 -5.96 -3.26
CA THR A 37 4.75 -5.56 -1.85
C THR A 37 3.54 -4.67 -1.54
N PRO A 38 3.10 -4.54 -0.27
CA PRO A 38 1.98 -3.66 0.06
C PRO A 38 2.14 -2.21 -0.46
N PRO A 39 3.31 -1.55 -0.32
CA PRO A 39 3.50 -0.21 -0.90
C PRO A 39 3.41 -0.18 -2.42
N GLN A 40 3.89 -1.22 -3.10
CA GLN A 40 3.79 -1.32 -4.57
C GLN A 40 2.34 -1.50 -5.02
N PHE A 41 1.57 -2.32 -4.31
CA PHE A 41 0.15 -2.52 -4.59
C PHE A 41 -0.65 -1.23 -4.39
N ASP A 42 -0.36 -0.50 -3.31
CA ASP A 42 -1.02 0.77 -3.01
C ASP A 42 -0.77 1.82 -4.11
N VAL A 43 0.47 1.91 -4.60
CA VAL A 43 0.82 2.75 -5.76
C VAL A 43 0.06 2.34 -7.03
N VAL A 44 0.06 1.04 -7.36
CA VAL A 44 -0.61 0.53 -8.58
C VAL A 44 -2.12 0.77 -8.52
N THR A 45 -2.76 0.49 -7.38
CA THR A 45 -4.21 0.68 -7.22
C THR A 45 -4.61 2.15 -7.17
N THR A 46 -3.80 3.00 -6.56
CA THR A 46 -4.02 4.45 -6.57
C THR A 46 -3.92 5.01 -7.99
N LEU A 47 -2.92 4.61 -8.76
CA LEU A 47 -2.76 5.03 -10.16
C LEU A 47 -3.89 4.50 -11.05
N GLY A 48 -4.24 3.22 -10.93
CA GLY A 48 -5.28 2.57 -11.73
C GLY A 48 -6.68 3.15 -11.56
N ASN A 49 -6.94 3.87 -10.47
CA ASN A 49 -8.21 4.56 -10.20
C ASN A 49 -8.22 6.03 -10.65
N SER A 50 -7.18 6.51 -11.34
CA SER A 50 -7.00 7.92 -11.71
C SER A 50 -6.76 8.11 -13.21
N GLN A 51 -6.91 9.34 -13.70
CA GLN A 51 -6.48 9.72 -15.07
C GLN A 51 -4.97 10.04 -15.15
N GLY A 52 -4.19 9.58 -14.17
CA GLY A 52 -2.82 10.02 -13.92
C GLY A 52 -2.76 11.10 -12.83
N MET A 53 -1.62 11.16 -12.13
CA MET A 53 -1.33 12.15 -11.09
C MET A 53 0.18 12.32 -10.97
N ASN A 54 0.63 13.45 -10.41
CA ASN A 54 2.05 13.67 -10.17
C ASN A 54 2.54 12.95 -8.90
N CYS A 55 3.86 12.83 -8.72
CA CYS A 55 4.45 12.11 -7.58
C CYS A 55 4.06 12.70 -6.21
N LYS A 56 3.75 14.00 -6.13
CA LYS A 56 3.32 14.63 -4.88
C LYS A 56 1.90 14.17 -4.52
N GLU A 57 0.99 14.24 -5.48
CA GLU A 57 -0.38 13.75 -5.32
C GLU A 57 -0.38 12.26 -4.97
N LEU A 58 0.45 11.47 -5.65
CA LEU A 58 0.59 10.04 -5.37
C LEU A 58 1.09 9.77 -3.94
N SER A 59 2.06 10.54 -3.44
CA SER A 59 2.49 10.41 -2.04
C SER A 59 1.40 10.79 -1.04
N ASP A 60 0.58 11.79 -1.37
CA ASP A 60 -0.52 12.24 -0.51
C ASP A 60 -1.64 11.19 -0.45
N HIS A 61 -1.96 10.53 -1.57
CA HIS A 61 -3.00 9.51 -1.64
C HIS A 61 -2.62 8.16 -1.02
N THR A 62 -1.35 7.77 -1.10
CA THR A 62 -0.84 6.50 -0.55
C THR A 62 -0.37 6.62 0.90
N LEU A 63 -0.28 7.85 1.44
CA LEU A 63 0.32 8.15 2.74
C LEU A 63 1.79 7.68 2.86
N ILE A 64 2.47 7.47 1.72
CA ILE A 64 3.87 7.07 1.66
C ILE A 64 4.73 8.34 1.58
N THR A 65 5.87 8.36 2.29
CA THR A 65 6.80 9.50 2.21
C THR A 65 7.47 9.58 0.83
N LYS A 66 7.77 10.80 0.38
CA LYS A 66 8.39 11.06 -0.93
C LYS A 66 9.66 10.25 -1.20
N GLY A 67 10.55 10.08 -0.21
CA GLY A 67 11.77 9.30 -0.35
C GLY A 67 11.55 7.80 -0.53
N THR A 68 10.45 7.27 0.01
CA THR A 68 10.06 5.86 -0.16
C THR A 68 9.40 5.65 -1.52
N LEU A 69 8.60 6.62 -1.97
CA LEU A 69 7.85 6.53 -3.23
C LEU A 69 8.75 6.34 -4.45
N THR A 70 9.85 7.11 -4.57
CA THR A 70 10.80 6.94 -5.69
C THR A 70 11.32 5.52 -5.78
N GLY A 71 11.80 4.95 -4.66
CA GLY A 71 12.28 3.57 -4.66
C GLY A 71 11.19 2.53 -4.97
N VAL A 72 9.93 2.80 -4.63
CA VAL A 72 8.81 1.93 -4.99
C VAL A 72 8.54 1.96 -6.49
N LEU A 73 8.57 3.14 -7.10
CA LEU A 73 8.39 3.33 -8.55
C LEU A 73 9.50 2.65 -9.35
N ASP A 74 10.78 2.86 -8.97
CA ASP A 74 11.91 2.24 -9.66
C ASP A 74 11.78 0.71 -9.70
N ARG A 75 11.42 0.10 -8.55
CA ARG A 75 11.21 -1.37 -8.46
C ARG A 75 10.00 -1.85 -9.24
N LEU A 76 8.99 -1.00 -9.43
CA LEU A 76 7.82 -1.34 -10.24
C LEU A 76 8.14 -1.31 -11.73
N GLU A 77 8.96 -0.35 -12.17
CA GLU A 77 9.45 -0.23 -13.54
C GLU A 77 10.40 -1.37 -13.91
N ASP A 78 11.35 -1.71 -13.03
CA ASP A 78 12.22 -2.88 -13.17
C ASP A 78 11.41 -4.18 -13.30
N LYS A 79 10.29 -4.27 -12.57
CA LYS A 79 9.42 -5.44 -12.59
C LYS A 79 8.56 -5.50 -13.85
N ALA A 80 8.18 -4.36 -14.41
CA ALA A 80 7.43 -4.27 -15.67
C ALA A 80 8.29 -4.69 -16.87
N SER A 81 9.56 -4.29 -16.86
CA SER A 81 10.52 -4.60 -17.94
C SER A 81 11.07 -6.02 -17.91
N SER A 82 10.88 -6.75 -16.79
CA SER A 82 11.31 -8.14 -16.65
C SER A 82 10.45 -9.08 -17.52
N PRO A 83 11.04 -10.05 -18.26
CA PRO A 83 10.30 -11.00 -19.10
C PRO A 83 9.31 -11.90 -18.33
N ALA A 84 9.42 -11.98 -16.99
CA ALA A 84 8.47 -12.67 -16.13
C ALA A 84 7.12 -11.91 -15.95
N ALA A 85 7.02 -10.65 -16.40
CA ALA A 85 5.81 -9.84 -16.33
C ALA A 85 4.71 -10.27 -17.31
N CYS A 86 4.97 -11.25 -18.18
CA CYS A 86 4.02 -11.79 -19.16
C CYS A 86 2.95 -12.70 -18.51
N SER A 87 2.22 -12.16 -17.52
CA SER A 87 1.03 -12.73 -16.90
C SER A 87 -0.15 -11.79 -17.13
N PRO A 88 -1.36 -12.28 -17.49
CA PRO A 88 -2.51 -11.43 -17.82
C PRO A 88 -2.97 -10.52 -16.67
N THR A 89 -2.68 -10.86 -15.41
CA THR A 89 -2.95 -9.99 -14.25
C THR A 89 -1.98 -8.81 -14.16
N THR A 90 -0.77 -8.97 -14.71
CA THR A 90 0.31 -7.97 -14.69
C THR A 90 0.16 -7.01 -15.87
N ALA A 91 -0.24 -7.51 -17.05
CA ALA A 91 -0.46 -6.70 -18.24
C ALA A 91 -1.54 -5.61 -18.06
N ALA A 92 -2.61 -5.88 -17.29
CA ALA A 92 -3.65 -4.89 -17.02
C ALA A 92 -3.18 -3.73 -16.11
N ALA A 93 -2.19 -3.98 -15.24
CA ALA A 93 -1.62 -2.97 -14.35
C ALA A 93 -0.65 -2.02 -15.06
N TYR A 94 -0.07 -2.44 -16.18
CA TYR A 94 0.95 -1.70 -16.93
C TYR A 94 0.47 -1.11 -18.25
N SER A 95 -0.82 -1.22 -18.60
CA SER A 95 -1.39 -0.68 -19.86
C SER A 95 -1.37 0.86 -19.99
N TRP A 96 -0.75 1.57 -19.04
CA TRP A 96 -0.61 3.02 -18.99
C TRP A 96 0.85 3.50 -18.93
N LEU A 97 1.82 2.60 -19.07
CA LEU A 97 3.20 2.93 -19.45
C LEU A 97 3.32 2.83 -20.97
#